data_AF-A0A3M7PX45-F1
#
_entry.id   AF-A0A3M7PX45-F1
#
_cell.length_a   1.000
_cell.length_b   1.000
_cell.length_c   1.000
_cell.angle_alpha   90.00
_cell.angle_beta   90.00
_cell.angle_gamma   90.00
#
_symmetry.space_group_name_H-M   'P 1'
#
loop_
_entity.id
_entity.type
_entity.pdbx_description
1 polymer ?
#
loop_
_entity_poly.entity_id
_entity_poly.type
_entity_poly.pdbx_seq_one_letter_code
_entity_poly.pdbx_strand_id
1 'polypeptide(L)' 'MCDEEVSALVVDNGSGMCKAGFSGDDAPRAVFPSIVGRPKHHGVMVGMGHKDSYVWLCFTTCHYENRFGWS' A
#
# COMPACT_ATOMS: atom_id res chain seq x y z
N MET A 1 -24.47 0.64 26.09
CA MET A 1 -24.34 0.94 24.65
C MET A 1 -22.89 0.70 24.33
N CYS A 2 -22.59 -0.18 23.38
CA CYS A 2 -21.22 -0.52 23.05
C CYS A 2 -20.60 0.70 22.37
N ASP A 3 -19.83 1.50 23.11
CA ASP A 3 -18.92 2.46 22.52
C ASP A 3 -17.88 1.64 21.73
N GLU A 4 -18.13 1.45 20.43
CA GLU A 4 -17.08 1.05 19.52
C GLU A 4 -15.98 2.11 19.66
N GLU A 5 -14.82 1.69 20.14
CA GLU A 5 -13.67 2.55 20.38
C GLU A 5 -13.19 3.12 19.04
N VAL A 6 -13.80 4.23 18.61
CA VAL A 6 -13.45 4.94 17.37
C VAL A 6 -12.10 5.61 17.58
N SER A 7 -11.04 4.88 17.29
CA SER A 7 -9.69 5.42 17.21
C SER A 7 -9.55 6.24 15.91
N ALA A 8 -9.15 7.51 16.04
CA ALA A 8 -9.02 8.36 14.87
C ALA A 8 -7.83 7.88 14.01
N LEU A 9 -8.02 7.84 12.70
CA LEU A 9 -6.95 7.54 11.75
C LEU A 9 -6.21 8.82 11.38
N VAL A 10 -4.89 8.78 11.47
CA VAL A 10 -4.00 9.85 11.05
C VAL A 10 -3.33 9.41 9.75
N VAL A 11 -3.48 10.22 8.69
CA VAL A 11 -2.86 9.99 7.39
C VAL A 11 -2.04 11.22 7.01
N ASP A 12 -0.73 11.06 6.99
CA ASP A 12 0.23 12.06 6.50
C ASP A 12 0.50 11.81 5.02
N ASN A 13 0.08 12.74 4.17
CA ASN A 13 0.27 12.69 2.73
C ASN A 13 1.54 13.45 2.32
N GLY A 14 2.70 12.87 2.60
CA GLY A 14 3.96 13.37 2.08
C GLY A 14 4.09 13.06 0.59
N SER A 15 4.69 13.98 -0.18
CA SER A 15 4.93 13.76 -1.62
C SER A 15 5.93 12.63 -1.91
N GLY A 16 6.84 12.35 -0.97
CA GLY A 16 7.73 11.19 -1.04
C GLY A 16 7.11 9.95 -0.38
N MET A 17 6.55 10.11 0.82
CA MET A 17 6.12 9.01 1.68
C MET A 17 4.78 9.33 2.32
N CYS A 18 3.83 8.42 2.17
CA CYS A 18 2.59 8.39 2.91
C CYS A 18 2.80 7.61 4.22
N LYS A 19 2.30 8.15 5.31
CA LYS A 19 2.31 7.48 6.61
C LYS A 19 0.89 7.39 7.15
N ALA A 20 0.53 6.25 7.71
CA ALA A 20 -0.77 6.05 8.34
C ALA A 20 -0.62 5.37 9.70
N GLY A 21 -1.44 5.77 10.66
CA GLY A 21 -1.48 5.21 12.01
C GLY A 21 -2.76 5.61 12.75
N PHE A 22 -2.94 5.08 13.95
CA PHE A 22 -4.03 5.51 14.82
C PHE A 22 -3.56 6.66 15.71
N SER A 23 -4.51 7.52 16.10
CA SER A 23 -4.27 8.60 17.05
C SER A 23 -3.84 8.01 18.39
N GLY A 24 -2.65 8.38 18.87
CA GLY A 24 -2.09 7.90 20.13
C GLY A 24 -1.00 6.83 19.97
N ASP A 25 -0.77 6.30 18.76
CA ASP A 25 0.39 5.45 18.49
C ASP A 25 1.68 6.31 18.48
N ASP A 26 2.75 5.82 19.10
CA ASP A 26 4.06 6.50 19.14
C ASP A 26 4.73 6.59 17.75
N ALA A 27 4.32 5.74 16.81
CA ALA A 27 4.89 5.65 15.47
C ALA A 27 3.83 5.29 14.42
N PRO A 28 4.01 5.70 13.15
CA PRO A 28 3.11 5.31 12.08
C PRO A 28 3.13 3.79 11.87
N ARG A 29 1.96 3.16 11.82
CA ARG A 29 1.81 1.72 11.59
C ARG A 29 2.13 1.30 10.17
N ALA A 30 1.94 2.20 9.21
CA ALA A 30 2.28 1.98 7.81
C ALA A 30 3.04 3.20 7.28
N VAL A 31 4.17 2.94 6.61
CA VAL A 31 4.95 3.94 5.89
C VAL A 31 5.23 3.38 4.51
N PHE A 32 4.78 4.06 3.47
CA PHE A 32 4.99 3.61 2.09
C PHE A 32 5.28 4.81 1.17
N PRO A 33 6.05 4.61 0.09
CA PRO A 33 6.25 5.63 -0.92
C PRO A 33 4.93 6.07 -1.57
N SER A 34 4.78 7.37 -1.82
CA SER A 34 3.59 7.98 -2.43
C SER A 34 3.57 7.79 -3.95
N ILE A 35 3.72 6.53 -4.40
CA ILE A 35 3.89 6.17 -5.81
C ILE A 35 2.79 5.20 -6.24
N VAL A 36 2.18 5.48 -7.39
CA VAL A 36 1.24 4.59 -8.06
C VAL A 36 1.85 4.10 -9.37
N GLY A 37 2.04 2.79 -9.49
CA GLY A 37 2.46 2.14 -10.71
C GLY A 37 1.26 1.80 -11.60
N ARG A 38 1.33 2.11 -12.90
CA ARG A 38 0.36 1.66 -13.90
C ARG A 38 1.02 0.70 -14.87
N PRO A 39 0.48 -0.51 -15.09
CA PRO A 39 1.03 -1.43 -16.07
C PRO A 39 0.84 -0.87 -17.48
N LYS A 40 1.93 -0.77 -18.25
CA LYS A 40 1.86 -0.33 -19.66
C LYS A 40 1.35 -1.42 -20.60
N HIS A 41 1.48 -2.69 -20.19
CA HIS A 41 1.04 -3.85 -20.96
C HIS A 41 0.15 -4.73 -20.08
N HIS A 42 -0.93 -5.24 -20.66
CA HIS A 42 -1.86 -6.14 -19.97
C HIS A 42 -1.20 -7.50 -19.71
N GLY A 43 -1.42 -8.08 -18.52
CA GLY A 43 -0.99 -9.45 -18.20
C GLY A 43 0.47 -9.64 -17.77
N VAL A 44 1.23 -8.56 -17.51
CA VAL A 44 2.65 -8.66 -17.12
C VAL A 44 2.85 -9.27 -15.73
N MET A 45 1.87 -9.11 -14.83
CA MET A 45 1.98 -9.58 -13.45
C MET A 45 1.26 -10.92 -13.30
N VAL A 46 1.99 -12.02 -13.42
CA VAL A 46 1.44 -13.39 -13.31
C VAL A 46 0.92 -13.62 -11.88
N GLY A 47 -0.30 -14.13 -11.74
CA GLY A 47 -0.93 -14.43 -10.44
C GLY A 47 -1.71 -13.28 -9.79
N MET A 48 -1.52 -12.04 -10.27
CA MET A 48 -2.38 -10.91 -9.93
C MET A 48 -3.34 -10.67 -11.09
N GLY A 49 -4.64 -10.64 -10.83
CA GLY A 49 -5.63 -10.28 -11.86
C GLY A 49 -5.29 -8.97 -12.58
N HIS A 50 -5.87 -8.77 -13.76
CA HIS A 50 -5.65 -7.56 -14.57
C HIS A 50 -6.14 -6.32 -13.81
N LYS A 51 -5.23 -5.66 -13.07
CA LYS A 51 -5.50 -4.41 -12.34
C LYS A 51 -4.88 -3.24 -13.09
N ASP A 52 -5.63 -2.14 -13.19
CA ASP A 52 -5.22 -0.95 -13.95
C ASP A 52 -4.21 -0.06 -13.20
N SER A 53 -4.05 -0.27 -11.89
CA SER A 53 -3.16 0.52 -11.04
C SER A 53 -2.74 -0.26 -9.80
N TYR A 54 -1.52 -0.03 -9.35
CA TYR A 54 -0.94 -0.61 -8.14
C TYR A 54 -0.38 0.52 -7.28
N VAL A 55 -0.83 0.59 -6.03
CA VAL A 55 -0.17 1.43 -5.01
C VAL A 55 1.02 0.66 -4.48
N TRP A 56 2.10 1.35 -4.13
CA TRP A 56 3.35 0.72 -3.68
C TRP A 56 3.17 -0.34 -2.58
N LEU A 57 2.22 -0.15 -1.66
CA LEU A 57 1.87 -1.17 -0.66
C LEU A 57 1.54 -2.52 -1.33
N CYS A 58 0.67 -2.50 -2.35
CA CYS A 58 0.25 -3.67 -3.12
C CYS A 58 1.35 -4.21 -4.04
N PHE A 59 2.24 -3.34 -4.56
CA PHE A 59 3.38 -3.79 -5.38
C PHE A 59 4.42 -4.55 -4.54
N THR A 60 4.67 -4.12 -3.31
CA THR A 60 5.62 -4.78 -2.40
C THR A 60 5.09 -6.14 -1.93
N THR A 61 3.80 -6.24 -1.59
CA THR A 61 3.16 -7.55 -1.32
C THR A 61 3.26 -8.46 -2.53
N CYS A 62 3.03 -7.92 -3.75
CA CYS A 62 3.22 -8.69 -4.97
C CYS A 62 4.66 -9.16 -5.15
N HIS A 63 5.64 -8.31 -4.87
CA HIS A 63 7.06 -8.64 -5.02
C HIS A 63 7.54 -9.63 -3.96
N TYR A 64 6.91 -9.63 -2.79
CA TYR A 64 7.14 -10.58 -1.71
C TYR A 64 6.49 -11.94 -1.98
N GLU A 65 5.27 -11.94 -2.53
CA GLU A 65 4.53 -13.16 -2.89
C GLU A 65 4.99 -13.78 -4.23
N ASN A 66 5.52 -12.98 -5.17
CA ASN A 66 6.13 -13.46 -6.41
C ASN A 66 7.66 -13.42 -6.32
N ARG A 67 8.26 -14.58 -6.03
CA ARG A 67 9.66 -14.88 -6.33
C ARG A 67 9.98 -14.38 -7.75
N PHE A 68 10.98 -13.50 -7.81
CA PHE A 68 11.53 -12.81 -8.96
C PHE A 68 11.43 -13.59 -10.29
N GLY A 69 10.69 -13.00 -11.23
CA GLY A 69 10.70 -13.32 -12.65
C GLY A 69 10.58 -12.02 -13.46
N TRP A 70 11.59 -11.16 -13.34
CA TRP A 70 11.79 -10.02 -14.24
C TRP A 70 13.23 -10.11 -14.77
N SER A 71 13.39 -10.69 -15.96
CA SER A 71 14.44 -10.31 -16.91
C SER A 71 13.81 -9.36 -17.93
#